data_AF-A0A837ANV1-F1
#
_entry.id   AF-A0A837ANV1-F1
#
_cell.length_a   1.000
_cell.length_b   1.000
_cell.length_c   1.000
_cell.angle_alpha   90.00
_cell.angle_beta   90.00
_cell.angle_gamma   90.00
#
_symmetry.space_group_name_H-M   'P 1'
#
loop_
_entity.id
_entity.type
_entity.pdbx_description
1 polymer ?
#
loop_
_entity_poly.entity_id
_entity_poly.type
_entity_poly.pdbx_seq_one_letter_code
_entity_poly.pdbx_strand_id
1 'polypeptide(L)'
;MNVWPLLHVGVFASVVMVIGWLWQRRSGNAGPVDVLWASCLAVAAPYCAWVSDGAVLPSVMVEVLGGVWGARLALHLGVRVFGDPHEDGRYRALREHWNGSQSKFLGFFLAQAVVVVLFAVPFLAAASNPRPDWSVWTTIAAAVWLIAVGGEALADRQLSAHKANPANRGKTCRTGLWRYSRHPNYFFEFVHWFTYLALAVGAGPWPVVLCALGPVVMFVFLYRFTGIPYTEQQALRSRGEDYAQYQRSTSAFFPLPPSS
;
A
#
# COMPACT_ATOMS: atom_id res chain seq x y z
N MET A 1 12.30 -1.92 -22.80
CA MET A 1 11.10 -1.43 -22.10
C MET A 1 10.92 0.04 -22.40
N ASN A 2 9.81 0.41 -23.02
CA ASN A 2 9.45 1.80 -23.32
C ASN A 2 8.99 2.52 -22.04
N VAL A 3 9.40 3.78 -21.83
CA VAL A 3 9.04 4.57 -20.64
C VAL A 3 7.77 5.41 -20.81
N TRP A 4 7.25 5.56 -22.04
CA TRP A 4 6.02 6.30 -22.33
C TRP A 4 4.80 5.86 -21.48
N PRO A 5 4.59 4.54 -21.19
CA PRO A 5 3.54 4.11 -20.28
C PRO A 5 3.59 4.76 -18.90
N LEU A 6 4.79 4.96 -18.34
CA LEU A 6 4.96 5.58 -17.02
C LEU A 6 4.58 7.07 -17.04
N LEU A 7 4.82 7.76 -18.16
CA LEU A 7 4.36 9.13 -18.35
C LEU A 7 2.83 9.21 -18.43
N HIS A 8 2.17 8.26 -19.12
CA HIS A 8 0.71 8.19 -19.16
C HIS A 8 0.12 7.97 -17.78
N VAL A 9 0.70 7.04 -16.99
CA VAL A 9 0.34 6.83 -15.58
C VAL A 9 0.53 8.12 -14.77
N GLY A 10 1.64 8.84 -14.98
CA GLY A 10 1.92 10.10 -14.29
C GLY A 10 0.93 11.21 -14.61
N VAL A 11 0.56 11.38 -15.88
CA VAL A 11 -0.45 12.37 -16.30
C VAL A 11 -1.81 12.01 -15.72
N PHE A 12 -2.23 10.75 -15.85
CA PHE A 12 -3.49 10.26 -15.28
C PHE A 12 -3.55 10.48 -13.77
N ALA A 13 -2.52 10.03 -13.04
CA ALA A 13 -2.46 10.20 -11.59
C ALA A 13 -2.45 11.69 -11.19
N SER A 14 -1.76 12.55 -11.93
CA SER A 14 -1.74 13.99 -11.67
C SER A 14 -3.13 14.62 -11.81
N VAL A 15 -3.87 14.27 -12.86
CA VAL A 15 -5.25 14.73 -13.05
C VAL A 15 -6.15 14.27 -11.90
N VAL A 16 -6.07 12.99 -11.52
CA VAL A 16 -6.82 12.43 -10.39
C VAL A 16 -6.48 13.15 -9.08
N MET A 17 -5.20 13.42 -8.83
CA MET A 17 -4.73 14.11 -7.62
C MET A 17 -5.17 15.58 -7.59
N VAL A 18 -5.21 16.27 -8.73
CA VAL A 18 -5.75 17.65 -8.81
C VAL A 18 -7.25 17.66 -8.52
N ILE A 19 -8.01 16.69 -9.06
CA ILE A 19 -9.45 16.54 -8.75
C ILE A 19 -9.65 16.28 -7.25
N GLY A 20 -8.85 15.37 -6.68
CA GLY A 20 -8.84 15.08 -5.25
C GLY A 20 -8.55 16.30 -4.37
N TRP A 21 -7.57 17.12 -4.77
CA TRP A 21 -7.24 18.36 -4.09
C TRP A 21 -8.38 19.39 -4.18
N LEU A 22 -9.02 19.54 -5.34
CA LEU A 22 -10.20 20.41 -5.49
C LEU A 22 -11.36 19.97 -4.59
N TRP A 23 -11.56 18.66 -4.46
CA TRP A 23 -12.53 18.11 -3.51
C TRP A 23 -12.12 18.40 -2.06
N GLN A 24 -10.87 18.13 -1.69
CA GLN A 24 -10.33 18.41 -0.35
C GLN A 24 -10.48 19.88 0.04
N ARG A 25 -10.29 20.82 -0.90
CA ARG A 25 -10.47 22.25 -0.66
C ARG A 25 -11.90 22.61 -0.28
N ARG A 26 -12.90 21.89 -0.82
CA ARG A 26 -14.33 22.09 -0.49
C ARG A 26 -14.74 21.35 0.77
N SER A 27 -14.27 20.11 0.96
CA SER A 27 -14.68 19.25 2.08
C SER A 27 -13.90 19.49 3.37
N GLY A 28 -12.69 20.08 3.27
CA GLY A 28 -11.78 20.20 4.40
C GLY A 28 -11.10 18.87 4.79
N ASN A 29 -11.31 17.78 4.05
CA ASN A 29 -10.80 16.45 4.36
C ASN A 29 -9.76 16.02 3.31
N ALA A 30 -8.53 15.75 3.72
CA ALA A 30 -7.47 15.23 2.84
C ALA A 30 -7.35 13.70 2.84
N GLY A 31 -8.18 13.00 3.62
CA GLY A 31 -8.26 11.54 3.71
C GLY A 31 -8.32 10.82 2.35
N PRO A 32 -9.11 11.29 1.36
CA PRO A 32 -9.23 10.58 0.09
C PRO A 32 -7.95 10.49 -0.73
N VAL A 33 -6.90 11.25 -0.41
CA VAL A 33 -5.62 11.14 -1.12
C VAL A 33 -5.07 9.71 -1.11
N ASP A 34 -5.22 8.98 0.00
CA ASP A 34 -4.78 7.58 0.12
C ASP A 34 -5.64 6.66 -0.78
N VAL A 35 -6.95 6.92 -0.83
CA VAL A 35 -7.91 6.18 -1.67
C VAL A 35 -7.60 6.40 -3.15
N LEU A 36 -7.34 7.64 -3.54
CA LEU A 36 -6.99 8.01 -4.90
C LEU A 36 -5.66 7.40 -5.31
N TRP A 37 -4.66 7.41 -4.43
CA TRP A 37 -3.37 6.77 -4.68
C TRP A 37 -3.53 5.26 -4.96
N ALA A 38 -4.26 4.55 -4.09
CA ALA A 38 -4.52 3.12 -4.27
C ALA A 38 -5.36 2.83 -5.53
N SER A 39 -6.35 3.67 -5.83
CA SER A 39 -7.17 3.57 -7.04
C SER A 39 -6.33 3.77 -8.31
N CYS A 40 -5.39 4.72 -8.30
CA CYS A 40 -4.46 4.91 -9.41
C CYS A 40 -3.58 3.68 -9.63
N LEU A 41 -3.14 2.99 -8.57
CA LEU A 41 -2.40 1.73 -8.72
C LEU A 41 -3.27 0.58 -9.24
N ALA A 42 -4.52 0.51 -8.80
CA ALA A 42 -5.50 -0.46 -9.30
C ALA A 42 -5.73 -0.33 -10.83
N VAL A 43 -5.62 0.88 -11.36
CA VAL A 43 -5.70 1.17 -12.81
C VAL A 43 -4.34 1.01 -13.50
N ALA A 44 -3.24 1.41 -12.85
CA ALA A 44 -1.91 1.37 -13.42
C ALA A 44 -1.44 -0.06 -13.73
N ALA A 45 -1.77 -1.05 -12.90
CA ALA A 45 -1.38 -2.44 -13.16
C ALA A 45 -2.01 -3.01 -14.46
N PRO A 46 -3.34 -3.00 -14.66
CA PRO A 46 -3.97 -3.37 -15.92
C PRO A 46 -3.49 -2.54 -17.11
N TYR A 47 -3.32 -1.23 -16.92
CA TYR A 47 -2.84 -0.36 -17.99
C TYR A 47 -1.42 -0.74 -18.43
N CYS A 48 -0.49 -0.94 -17.49
CA CYS A 48 0.88 -1.37 -17.79
C CYS A 48 0.90 -2.74 -18.47
N ALA A 49 0.04 -3.68 -18.06
CA ALA A 49 -0.09 -4.98 -18.71
C ALA A 49 -0.55 -4.84 -20.17
N TRP A 50 -1.59 -4.03 -20.41
CA TRP A 50 -2.18 -3.82 -21.73
C TRP A 50 -1.22 -3.21 -22.74
N VAL A 51 -0.37 -2.26 -22.31
CA VAL A 51 0.58 -1.57 -23.20
C VAL A 51 1.97 -2.21 -23.23
N SER A 52 2.20 -3.28 -22.47
CA SER A 52 3.50 -3.95 -22.45
C SER A 52 3.71 -4.81 -23.70
N ASP A 53 4.95 -4.85 -24.18
CA ASP A 53 5.36 -5.73 -25.29
C ASP A 53 5.76 -7.14 -24.79
N GLY A 54 5.38 -7.50 -23.56
CA GLY A 54 5.72 -8.78 -22.95
C GLY A 54 4.82 -9.92 -23.40
N ALA A 55 5.10 -11.11 -22.88
CA ALA A 55 4.23 -12.26 -23.12
C ALA A 55 2.88 -12.11 -22.40
N VAL A 56 1.87 -12.80 -22.93
CA VAL A 56 0.49 -12.76 -22.41
C VAL A 56 0.44 -13.19 -20.93
N LEU A 57 1.14 -14.26 -20.56
CA LEU A 57 1.06 -14.81 -19.21
C LEU A 57 1.54 -13.83 -18.12
N PRO A 58 2.77 -13.27 -18.16
CA PRO A 58 3.20 -12.26 -17.19
C PRO A 58 2.31 -11.00 -17.18
N SER A 59 1.86 -10.56 -18.36
CA SER A 59 0.98 -9.38 -18.49
C SER A 59 -0.35 -9.59 -17.77
N VAL A 60 -1.03 -10.70 -18.04
CA VAL A 60 -2.30 -11.06 -17.36
C VAL A 60 -2.09 -11.26 -15.86
N MET A 61 -0.96 -11.83 -15.44
CA MET A 61 -0.65 -11.94 -14.02
C MET A 61 -0.46 -10.57 -13.36
N VAL A 62 0.23 -9.62 -14.00
CA VAL A 62 0.36 -8.24 -13.46
C VAL A 62 -1.00 -7.56 -13.40
N GLU A 63 -1.82 -7.66 -14.45
CA GLU A 63 -3.16 -7.10 -14.52
C GLU A 63 -4.03 -7.59 -13.35
N VAL A 64 -4.14 -8.91 -13.19
CA VAL A 64 -5.00 -9.52 -12.18
C VAL A 64 -4.44 -9.31 -10.78
N LEU A 65 -3.17 -9.67 -10.55
CA LEU A 65 -2.58 -9.65 -9.20
C LEU A 65 -2.41 -8.19 -8.70
N GLY A 66 -1.99 -7.27 -9.57
CA GLY A 66 -1.86 -5.86 -9.21
C GLY A 66 -3.19 -5.12 -9.16
N GLY A 67 -4.06 -5.35 -10.13
CA GLY A 67 -5.39 -4.72 -10.18
C GLY A 67 -6.25 -5.12 -8.99
N VAL A 68 -6.32 -6.41 -8.66
CA VAL A 68 -7.13 -6.91 -7.52
C VAL A 68 -6.57 -6.40 -6.19
N TRP A 69 -5.24 -6.42 -6.02
CA TRP A 69 -4.62 -5.88 -4.80
C TRP A 69 -4.89 -4.37 -4.65
N GLY A 70 -4.66 -3.57 -5.69
CA GLY A 70 -4.91 -2.14 -5.67
C GLY A 70 -6.37 -1.79 -5.43
N ALA A 71 -7.29 -2.53 -6.06
CA ALA A 71 -8.73 -2.35 -5.86
C ALA A 71 -9.15 -2.69 -4.42
N ARG A 72 -8.64 -3.80 -3.86
CA ARG A 72 -8.88 -4.16 -2.46
C ARG A 72 -8.40 -3.04 -1.53
N LEU A 73 -7.17 -2.55 -1.72
CA LEU A 73 -6.60 -1.50 -0.88
C LEU A 73 -7.41 -0.19 -1.00
N ALA A 74 -7.80 0.19 -2.21
CA ALA A 74 -8.65 1.35 -2.44
C ALA A 74 -10.01 1.23 -1.74
N LEU A 75 -10.66 0.06 -1.81
CA LEU A 75 -11.92 -0.21 -1.13
C LEU A 75 -11.77 -0.15 0.40
N HIS A 76 -10.72 -0.79 0.94
CA HIS A 76 -10.45 -0.78 2.37
C HIS A 76 -10.25 0.66 2.89
N LEU A 77 -9.41 1.44 2.20
CA LEU A 77 -9.16 2.84 2.53
C LEU A 77 -10.41 3.69 2.34
N GLY A 78 -11.21 3.45 1.30
CA GLY A 78 -12.46 4.15 1.03
C GLY A 78 -13.48 3.96 2.15
N VAL A 79 -13.70 2.71 2.58
CA VAL A 79 -14.58 2.41 3.72
C VAL A 79 -14.10 3.12 4.99
N ARG A 80 -12.78 3.15 5.23
CA ARG A 80 -12.20 3.85 6.39
C ARG A 80 -12.40 5.36 6.33
N VAL A 81 -12.07 5.98 5.19
CA VAL A 81 -12.05 7.43 5.01
C VAL A 81 -13.45 8.03 4.94
N PHE A 82 -14.39 7.36 4.28
CA PHE A 82 -15.77 7.85 4.13
C PHE A 82 -16.71 7.35 5.23
N GLY A 83 -16.29 6.34 6.02
CA GLY A 83 -17.02 5.87 7.20
C GLY A 83 -16.72 6.66 8.47
N ASP A 84 -15.60 7.39 8.54
CA ASP A 84 -15.30 8.28 9.66
C ASP A 84 -15.73 9.72 9.32
N PRO A 85 -16.62 10.35 10.11
CA PRO A 85 -17.01 11.74 9.90
C PRO A 85 -15.87 12.74 10.14
N HIS A 86 -14.77 12.31 10.76
CA HIS A 86 -13.63 13.16 11.05
C HIS A 86 -12.47 12.92 10.08
N GLU A 87 -11.77 14.00 9.71
CA GLU A 87 -10.47 13.89 9.02
C GLU A 87 -9.48 13.13 9.90
N ASP A 88 -8.75 12.19 9.29
CA ASP A 88 -7.67 11.42 9.92
C ASP A 88 -6.69 12.37 10.62
N GLY A 89 -6.32 12.03 11.86
CA GLY A 89 -5.46 12.85 12.71
C GLY A 89 -4.13 13.23 12.05
N ARG A 90 -3.59 12.39 11.15
CA ARG A 90 -2.37 12.71 10.38
C ARG A 90 -2.56 13.95 9.50
N TYR A 91 -3.68 14.01 8.75
CA TYR A 91 -3.95 15.14 7.86
C TYR A 91 -4.38 16.39 8.61
N ARG A 92 -5.09 16.22 9.72
CA ARG A 92 -5.42 17.34 10.61
C ARG A 92 -4.16 18.00 11.16
N ALA A 93 -3.22 17.21 11.69
CA ALA A 93 -1.94 17.71 12.17
C ALA A 93 -1.14 18.41 11.05
N LEU A 94 -1.18 17.88 9.82
CA LEU A 94 -0.54 18.49 8.66
C LEU A 94 -1.20 19.84 8.30
N ARG A 95 -2.52 19.91 8.36
CA ARG A 95 -3.31 21.11 8.09
C ARG A 95 -3.00 22.21 9.09
N GLU A 96 -2.94 21.88 10.38
CA GLU A 96 -2.54 22.78 11.45
C GLU A 96 -1.11 23.27 11.24
N HIS A 97 -0.16 22.35 11.00
CA HIS A 97 1.25 22.69 10.76
C HIS A 97 1.46 23.59 9.53
N TRP A 98 0.61 23.47 8.51
CA TRP A 98 0.67 24.26 7.28
C TRP A 98 -0.25 25.49 7.28
N ASN A 99 -0.92 25.80 8.39
CA ASN A 99 -1.89 26.88 8.50
C ASN A 99 -2.95 26.83 7.38
N GLY A 100 -3.38 25.63 6.99
CA GLY A 100 -4.38 25.44 5.93
C GLY A 100 -3.93 25.80 4.51
N SER A 101 -2.62 26.00 4.27
CA SER A 101 -2.08 26.41 2.96
C SER A 101 -2.45 25.44 1.83
N GLN A 102 -3.27 25.92 0.88
CA GLN A 102 -3.75 25.09 -0.23
C GLN A 102 -2.67 24.77 -1.26
N SER A 103 -1.64 25.61 -1.41
CA SER A 103 -0.50 25.31 -2.30
C SER A 103 0.36 24.16 -1.78
N LYS A 104 0.56 24.07 -0.45
CA LYS A 104 1.23 22.92 0.17
C LYS A 104 0.42 21.64 0.03
N PHE A 105 -0.91 21.71 0.20
CA PHE A 105 -1.79 20.57 -0.08
C PHE A 105 -1.76 20.16 -1.56
N LEU A 106 -1.74 21.10 -2.50
CA LEU A 106 -1.60 20.77 -3.93
C LEU A 106 -0.29 20.03 -4.18
N GLY A 107 0.83 20.55 -3.66
CA GLY A 107 2.13 19.88 -3.74
C GLY A 107 2.12 18.49 -3.11
N PHE A 108 1.44 18.32 -1.98
CA PHE A 108 1.28 17.02 -1.32
C PHE A 108 0.49 16.02 -2.17
N PHE A 109 -0.64 16.42 -2.77
CA PHE A 109 -1.42 15.58 -3.67
C PHE A 109 -0.63 15.22 -4.94
N LEU A 110 0.06 16.19 -5.55
CA LEU A 110 0.89 15.92 -6.73
C LEU A 110 2.10 15.04 -6.42
N ALA A 111 2.68 15.13 -5.22
CA ALA A 111 3.73 14.21 -4.78
C ALA A 111 3.22 12.76 -4.77
N GLN A 112 1.95 12.51 -4.43
CA GLN A 112 1.37 11.17 -4.50
C GLN A 112 1.29 10.65 -5.94
N ALA A 113 1.08 11.51 -6.95
CA ALA A 113 1.14 11.09 -8.35
C ALA A 113 2.54 10.59 -8.75
N VAL A 114 3.60 11.23 -8.24
CA VAL A 114 4.99 10.75 -8.43
C VAL A 114 5.19 9.39 -7.78
N VAL A 115 4.63 9.18 -6.58
CA VAL A 115 4.69 7.89 -5.89
C VAL A 115 3.92 6.81 -6.65
N VAL A 116 2.77 7.12 -7.26
CA VAL A 116 2.07 6.18 -8.16
C VAL A 116 2.98 5.73 -9.30
N VAL A 117 3.67 6.66 -9.96
CA VAL A 117 4.60 6.32 -11.06
C VAL A 117 5.73 5.42 -10.55
N LEU A 118 6.31 5.73 -9.38
CA LEU A 118 7.36 4.91 -8.77
C LEU A 118 6.90 3.46 -8.54
N PHE A 119 5.66 3.26 -8.10
CA PHE A 119 5.08 1.92 -7.91
C PHE A 119 4.55 1.28 -9.20
N ALA A 120 4.36 2.04 -10.28
CA ALA A 120 4.03 1.49 -11.60
C ALA A 120 5.26 0.90 -12.34
N VAL A 121 6.48 1.30 -11.97
CA VAL A 121 7.74 0.75 -12.51
C VAL A 121 7.81 -0.79 -12.39
N PRO A 122 7.63 -1.41 -11.21
CA PRO A 122 7.64 -2.87 -11.08
C PRO A 122 6.54 -3.56 -11.89
N PHE A 123 5.35 -2.94 -12.04
CA PHE A 123 4.28 -3.51 -12.88
C PHE A 123 4.71 -3.58 -14.34
N LEU A 124 5.22 -2.47 -14.88
CA LEU A 124 5.66 -2.43 -16.28
C LEU A 124 6.85 -3.36 -16.53
N ALA A 125 7.81 -3.42 -15.60
CA ALA A 125 8.97 -4.29 -15.69
C ALA A 125 8.59 -5.78 -15.67
N ALA A 126 7.68 -6.18 -14.77
CA ALA A 126 7.18 -7.55 -14.71
C ALA A 126 6.32 -7.93 -15.93
N ALA A 127 5.46 -7.02 -16.39
CA ALA A 127 4.60 -7.25 -17.56
C ALA A 127 5.43 -7.39 -18.85
N SER A 128 6.54 -6.66 -18.95
CA SER A 128 7.47 -6.73 -20.10
C SER A 128 8.27 -8.04 -20.20
N ASN A 129 8.01 -9.05 -19.34
CA ASN A 129 8.69 -10.33 -19.42
C ASN A 129 8.28 -11.08 -20.70
N PRO A 130 9.22 -11.41 -21.60
CA PRO A 130 8.90 -12.04 -22.89
C PRO A 130 8.65 -13.54 -22.80
N ARG A 131 8.80 -14.17 -21.63
CA ARG A 131 8.62 -15.63 -21.48
C ARG A 131 7.13 -15.99 -21.39
N PRO A 132 6.59 -16.74 -22.36
CA PRO A 132 5.16 -17.09 -22.37
C PRO A 132 4.85 -18.29 -21.47
N ASP A 133 5.84 -19.12 -21.18
CA ASP A 133 5.65 -20.40 -20.52
C ASP A 133 5.47 -20.25 -19.01
N TRP A 134 4.61 -21.10 -18.45
CA TRP A 134 4.53 -21.27 -17.01
C TRP A 134 5.86 -21.77 -16.45
N SER A 135 6.35 -21.16 -15.38
CA SER A 135 7.63 -21.52 -14.76
C SER A 135 7.51 -21.61 -13.25
N VAL A 136 8.57 -22.10 -12.59
CA VAL A 136 8.64 -22.06 -11.12
C VAL A 136 8.44 -20.65 -10.57
N TRP A 137 8.85 -19.62 -11.31
CA TRP A 137 8.74 -18.21 -10.90
C TRP A 137 7.31 -17.68 -10.98
N THR A 138 6.50 -18.13 -11.96
CA THR A 138 5.07 -17.78 -12.01
C THR A 138 4.32 -18.45 -10.87
N THR A 139 4.66 -19.69 -10.51
CA THR A 139 4.13 -20.36 -9.32
C THR A 139 4.50 -19.60 -8.04
N ILE A 140 5.77 -19.19 -7.87
CA ILE A 140 6.22 -18.41 -6.72
C ILE A 140 5.47 -17.07 -6.64
N ALA A 141 5.31 -16.36 -7.77
CA ALA A 141 4.58 -15.11 -7.80
C ALA A 141 3.13 -15.27 -7.33
N ALA A 142 2.42 -16.28 -7.84
CA ALA A 142 1.04 -16.56 -7.42
C ALA A 142 0.96 -16.94 -5.93
N ALA A 143 1.90 -17.76 -5.44
CA ALA A 143 1.95 -18.16 -4.03
C ALA A 143 2.23 -16.96 -3.11
N VAL A 144 3.22 -16.12 -3.45
CA VAL A 144 3.55 -14.90 -2.70
C VAL A 144 2.34 -13.96 -2.66
N TRP A 145 1.65 -13.77 -3.78
CA TRP A 145 0.47 -12.93 -3.85
C TRP A 145 -0.67 -13.46 -2.97
N LEU A 146 -0.95 -14.77 -3.02
CA LEU A 146 -1.98 -15.41 -2.20
C LEU A 146 -1.67 -15.28 -0.70
N ILE A 147 -0.41 -15.48 -0.31
CA ILE A 147 0.05 -15.31 1.08
C ILE A 147 -0.08 -13.85 1.51
N ALA A 148 0.30 -12.90 0.65
CA ALA A 148 0.18 -11.48 0.93
C ALA A 148 -1.28 -11.06 1.12
N VAL A 149 -2.13 -11.26 0.12
CA VAL A 149 -3.54 -10.83 0.19
C VAL A 149 -4.30 -11.59 1.28
N GLY A 150 -4.04 -12.89 1.44
CA GLY A 150 -4.67 -13.71 2.48
C GLY A 150 -4.21 -13.30 3.89
N GLY A 151 -2.91 -13.09 4.09
CA GLY A 151 -2.34 -12.66 5.36
C GLY A 151 -2.81 -11.28 5.78
N GLU A 152 -2.89 -10.36 4.82
CA GLU A 152 -3.40 -9.01 5.05
C GLU A 152 -4.89 -9.01 5.40
N ALA A 153 -5.72 -9.72 4.62
CA ALA A 153 -7.14 -9.85 4.90
C ALA A 153 -7.41 -10.50 6.27
N LEU A 154 -6.59 -11.49 6.66
CA LEU A 154 -6.66 -12.11 7.99
C LEU A 154 -6.28 -11.11 9.09
N ALA A 155 -5.20 -10.36 8.92
CA ALA A 155 -4.76 -9.33 9.88
C ALA A 155 -5.83 -8.25 10.07
N ASP A 156 -6.40 -7.74 8.98
CA ASP A 156 -7.47 -6.73 9.04
C ASP A 156 -8.73 -7.28 9.71
N ARG A 157 -9.12 -8.52 9.39
CA ARG A 157 -10.27 -9.18 10.02
C ARG A 157 -10.08 -9.35 11.52
N GLN A 158 -8.88 -9.76 11.96
CA GLN A 158 -8.53 -9.88 13.38
C GLN A 158 -8.63 -8.52 14.08
N LEU A 159 -8.10 -7.46 13.47
CA LEU A 159 -8.17 -6.10 14.03
C LEU A 159 -9.61 -5.58 14.09
N SER A 160 -10.39 -5.79 13.03
CA SER A 160 -11.79 -5.37 12.95
C SER A 160 -12.64 -6.08 14.01
N ALA A 161 -12.47 -7.40 14.16
CA ALA A 161 -13.15 -8.18 15.20
C ALA A 161 -12.77 -7.70 16.61
N HIS A 162 -11.50 -7.35 16.84
CA HIS A 162 -11.04 -6.78 18.12
C HIS A 162 -11.73 -5.44 18.41
N LYS A 163 -11.79 -4.54 17.42
CA LYS A 163 -12.42 -3.21 17.55
C LYS A 163 -13.93 -3.28 17.75
N ALA A 164 -14.60 -4.26 17.14
CA ALA A 164 -16.04 -4.42 17.23
C ALA A 164 -16.53 -4.85 18.63
N ASN A 165 -15.66 -5.45 19.45
CA ASN A 165 -16.00 -5.85 20.81
C ASN A 165 -15.86 -4.67 21.80
N PRO A 166 -16.96 -4.20 22.44
CA PRO A 166 -16.89 -3.10 23.41
C PRO A 166 -15.96 -3.36 24.60
N ALA A 167 -15.76 -4.63 25.00
CA ALA A 167 -14.87 -5.01 26.10
C ALA A 167 -13.37 -4.77 25.79
N ASN A 168 -13.04 -4.50 24.53
CA ASN A 168 -11.71 -4.19 24.05
C ASN A 168 -11.43 -2.69 23.91
N ARG A 169 -12.38 -1.81 24.29
CA ARG A 169 -12.14 -0.36 24.31
C ARG A 169 -10.91 -0.05 25.17
N GLY A 170 -9.98 0.73 24.60
CA GLY A 170 -8.71 1.07 25.23
C GLY A 170 -7.64 -0.04 25.20
N LYS A 171 -7.94 -1.24 24.69
CA LYS A 171 -6.99 -2.37 24.63
C LYS A 171 -6.42 -2.57 23.24
N THR A 172 -5.18 -3.04 23.17
CA THR A 172 -4.48 -3.36 21.92
C THR A 172 -4.78 -4.78 21.47
N CYS A 173 -4.95 -4.96 20.16
CA CYS A 173 -5.13 -6.28 19.57
C CYS A 173 -3.80 -7.04 19.67
N ARG A 174 -3.83 -8.21 20.29
CA ARG A 174 -2.66 -9.11 20.46
C ARG A 174 -2.99 -10.54 20.02
N THR A 175 -4.03 -10.72 19.21
CA THR A 175 -4.55 -12.02 18.80
C THR A 175 -4.05 -12.38 17.41
N GLY A 176 -3.73 -13.66 17.20
CA GLY A 176 -3.33 -14.16 15.88
C GLY A 176 -2.04 -13.50 15.39
N LEU A 177 -2.08 -12.89 14.20
CA LEU A 177 -0.92 -12.26 13.57
C LEU A 177 -0.41 -11.06 14.37
N TRP A 178 -1.33 -10.35 15.05
CA TRP A 178 -1.01 -9.23 15.92
C TRP A 178 -0.23 -9.64 17.18
N ARG A 179 -0.09 -10.94 17.47
CA ARG A 179 0.82 -11.40 18.52
C ARG A 179 2.30 -11.32 18.11
N TYR A 180 2.57 -11.44 16.81
CA TYR A 180 3.93 -11.60 16.28
C TYR A 180 4.47 -10.32 15.65
N SER A 181 3.59 -9.43 15.20
CA SER A 181 3.95 -8.13 14.67
C SER A 181 2.92 -7.10 15.11
N ARG A 182 3.36 -5.86 15.34
CA ARG A 182 2.48 -4.72 15.63
C ARG A 182 1.76 -4.20 14.39
N HIS A 183 2.27 -4.51 13.20
CA HIS A 183 1.69 -4.12 11.91
C HIS A 183 1.76 -5.28 10.91
N PRO A 184 1.07 -6.41 11.18
CA PRO A 184 1.14 -7.59 10.33
C PRO A 184 0.52 -7.35 8.94
N ASN A 185 -0.51 -6.51 8.84
CA ASN A 185 -1.08 -6.09 7.56
C ASN A 185 -0.03 -5.35 6.70
N TYR A 186 0.73 -4.42 7.28
CA TYR A 186 1.83 -3.73 6.58
C TYR A 186 2.95 -4.68 6.15
N PHE A 187 3.23 -5.72 6.92
CA PHE A 187 4.17 -6.74 6.50
C PHE A 187 3.69 -7.47 5.25
N PHE A 188 2.42 -7.85 5.17
CA PHE A 188 1.88 -8.51 3.99
C PHE A 188 1.77 -7.57 2.78
N GLU A 189 1.55 -6.28 3.00
CA GLU A 189 1.67 -5.24 1.96
C GLU A 189 3.09 -5.18 1.38
N PHE A 190 4.11 -5.33 2.21
CA PHE A 190 5.50 -5.44 1.76
C PHE A 190 5.76 -6.75 1.00
N VAL A 191 5.25 -7.89 1.50
CA VAL A 191 5.38 -9.21 0.85
C VAL A 191 4.75 -9.21 -0.55
N HIS A 192 3.63 -8.51 -0.75
CA HIS A 192 2.94 -8.40 -2.03
C HIS A 192 3.89 -8.02 -3.19
N TRP A 193 4.81 -7.07 -2.97
CA TRP A 193 5.70 -6.57 -4.02
C TRP A 193 6.73 -7.58 -4.52
N PHE A 194 7.01 -8.64 -3.75
CA PHE A 194 7.85 -9.74 -4.21
C PHE A 194 7.20 -10.55 -5.34
N THR A 195 5.87 -10.43 -5.53
CA THR A 195 5.14 -11.00 -6.67
C THR A 195 5.75 -10.56 -8.00
N TYR A 196 5.96 -9.26 -8.18
CA TYR A 196 6.49 -8.69 -9.43
C TYR A 196 7.98 -8.94 -9.59
N LEU A 197 8.71 -9.05 -8.47
CA LEU A 197 10.11 -9.47 -8.48
C LEU A 197 10.25 -10.89 -9.02
N ALA A 198 9.41 -11.82 -8.56
CA ALA A 198 9.38 -13.19 -9.09
C ALA A 198 8.96 -13.22 -10.57
N LEU A 199 7.94 -12.45 -10.96
CA LEU A 199 7.53 -12.36 -12.38
C LEU A 199 8.61 -11.79 -13.29
N ALA A 200 9.47 -10.90 -12.80
CA ALA A 200 10.50 -10.26 -13.62
C ALA A 200 11.74 -11.14 -13.89
N VAL A 201 11.93 -12.26 -13.18
CA VAL A 201 13.14 -13.10 -13.32
C VAL A 201 13.36 -13.56 -14.76
N GLY A 202 12.29 -13.81 -15.52
CA GLY A 202 12.37 -14.21 -16.92
C GLY A 202 12.78 -13.11 -17.90
N ALA A 203 12.66 -11.85 -17.50
CA ALA A 203 12.88 -10.67 -18.35
C ALA A 203 14.34 -10.19 -18.37
N GLY A 204 15.22 -10.80 -17.56
CA GLY A 204 16.63 -10.44 -17.44
C GLY A 204 16.95 -9.60 -16.20
N PRO A 205 18.24 -9.29 -15.97
CA PRO A 205 18.70 -8.69 -14.72
C PRO A 205 18.15 -7.28 -14.48
N TRP A 206 17.97 -6.48 -15.54
CA TRP A 206 17.53 -5.10 -15.39
C TRP A 206 16.07 -4.97 -14.92
N PRO A 207 15.07 -5.65 -15.54
CA PRO A 207 13.71 -5.68 -14.99
C PRO A 207 13.62 -6.21 -13.56
N VAL A 208 14.45 -7.19 -13.18
CA VAL A 208 14.51 -7.69 -11.79
C VAL A 208 14.94 -6.58 -10.82
N VAL A 209 15.96 -5.79 -11.16
CA VAL A 209 16.40 -4.64 -10.34
C VAL A 209 15.27 -3.60 -10.22
N LEU A 210 14.57 -3.30 -11.32
CA LEU A 210 13.43 -2.38 -11.29
C LEU A 210 12.29 -2.92 -10.40
N CYS A 211 12.01 -4.22 -10.44
CA CYS A 211 11.02 -4.82 -9.57
C CYS A 211 11.44 -4.86 -8.09
N ALA A 212 12.74 -4.95 -7.81
CA ALA A 212 13.28 -4.90 -6.44
C ALA A 212 13.04 -3.52 -5.78
N LEU A 213 12.80 -2.46 -6.57
CA LEU A 213 12.37 -1.17 -6.03
C LEU A 213 11.03 -1.28 -5.29
N GLY A 214 10.10 -2.14 -5.72
CA GLY A 214 8.79 -2.29 -5.10
C GLY A 214 8.87 -2.60 -3.60
N PRO A 215 9.49 -3.74 -3.19
CA PRO A 215 9.66 -4.07 -1.78
C PRO A 215 10.46 -3.02 -0.99
N VAL A 216 11.54 -2.47 -1.57
CA VAL A 216 12.39 -1.48 -0.89
C VAL A 216 11.61 -0.20 -0.61
N VAL A 217 10.93 0.34 -1.62
CA VAL A 217 10.12 1.55 -1.50
C VAL A 217 8.96 1.30 -0.54
N MET A 218 8.25 0.17 -0.68
CA MET A 218 7.13 -0.16 0.22
C MET A 218 7.59 -0.26 1.68
N PHE A 219 8.72 -0.93 1.95
CA PHE A 219 9.28 -1.02 3.29
C PHE A 219 9.60 0.37 3.86
N VAL A 220 10.27 1.23 3.10
CA VAL A 220 10.62 2.59 3.55
C VAL A 220 9.36 3.43 3.79
N PHE A 221 8.37 3.36 2.91
CA PHE A 221 7.11 4.08 3.05
C PHE A 221 6.34 3.67 4.30
N LEU A 222 6.21 2.36 4.55
CA LEU A 222 5.48 1.85 5.71
C LEU A 222 6.26 2.07 7.01
N TYR A 223 7.56 1.76 7.02
CA TYR A 223 8.36 1.80 8.24
C TYR A 223 8.72 3.23 8.68
N ARG A 224 8.99 4.14 7.73
CA ARG A 224 9.58 5.45 8.05
C ARG A 224 8.67 6.65 7.85
N PHE A 225 7.81 6.64 6.83
CA PHE A 225 7.07 7.83 6.42
C PHE A 225 5.59 7.78 6.79
N THR A 226 4.85 6.81 6.28
CA THR A 226 3.39 6.90 6.21
C THR A 226 2.66 5.90 7.10
N GLY A 227 3.27 4.75 7.41
CA GLY A 227 2.61 3.66 8.11
C GLY A 227 2.80 3.69 9.63
N ILE A 228 3.93 3.16 10.10
CA ILE A 228 4.16 2.81 11.51
C ILE A 228 4.22 4.06 12.41
N PRO A 229 5.05 5.09 12.15
CA PRO A 229 5.26 6.15 13.15
C PRO A 229 3.97 6.89 13.55
N TYR A 230 3.12 7.22 12.58
CA TYR A 230 1.86 7.91 12.83
C TYR A 230 0.83 7.02 13.54
N THR A 231 0.72 5.76 13.12
CA THR A 231 -0.22 4.81 13.76
C THR A 231 0.19 4.49 15.19
N GLU A 232 1.50 4.36 15.47
CA GLU A 232 1.99 4.12 16.84
C GLU A 232 1.82 5.35 17.73
N GLN A 233 2.07 6.56 17.23
CA GLN A 233 1.82 7.79 17.99
C GLN A 233 0.35 7.94 18.36
N GLN A 234 -0.57 7.69 17.42
CA GLN A 234 -2.01 7.72 17.70
C GLN A 234 -2.43 6.60 18.67
N ALA A 235 -1.82 5.42 18.54
CA ALA A 235 -2.05 4.31 19.46
C ALA A 235 -1.61 4.61 20.89
N LEU A 236 -0.45 5.25 21.07
CA LEU A 236 0.03 5.69 22.37
C LEU A 236 -0.89 6.75 22.99
N ARG A 237 -1.35 7.73 22.20
CA ARG A 237 -2.29 8.76 22.67
C ARG A 237 -3.63 8.18 23.13
N SER A 238 -4.12 7.15 22.45
CA SER A 238 -5.45 6.57 22.70
C SER A 238 -5.46 5.42 23.72
N ARG A 239 -4.36 4.65 23.84
CA ARG A 239 -4.30 3.44 24.67
C ARG A 239 -3.21 3.48 25.76
N GLY A 240 -2.35 4.50 25.76
CA GLY A 240 -1.37 4.75 26.82
C GLY A 240 -0.44 3.55 27.07
N GLU A 241 -0.33 3.18 28.35
CA GLU A 241 0.60 2.13 28.81
C GLU A 241 0.31 0.75 28.19
N ASP A 242 -0.94 0.43 27.83
CA ASP A 242 -1.26 -0.82 27.17
C ASP A 242 -0.52 -0.95 25.83
N TYR A 243 -0.50 0.11 25.02
CA TYR A 243 0.26 0.11 23.77
C TYR A 243 1.77 0.19 24.01
N ALA A 244 2.21 0.92 25.04
CA ALA A 244 3.63 0.99 25.40
C ALA A 244 4.19 -0.40 25.79
N GLN A 245 3.44 -1.20 26.55
CA GLN A 245 3.80 -2.58 26.86
C GLN A 245 3.86 -3.46 25.61
N TYR A 246 2.92 -3.28 24.68
CA TYR A 246 2.93 -3.98 23.40
C TYR A 246 4.15 -3.62 22.55
N GLN A 247 4.60 -2.36 22.59
CA GLN A 247 5.83 -1.93 21.92
C GLN A 247 7.10 -2.58 22.48
N ARG A 248 7.11 -2.92 23.78
CA ARG A 248 8.26 -3.56 24.44
C ARG A 248 8.36 -5.05 24.12
N SER A 249 7.22 -5.74 23.96
CA SER A 249 7.19 -7.20 23.80
C SER A 249 7.05 -7.68 22.36
N THR A 250 6.53 -6.86 21.44
CA THR A 250 6.16 -7.32 20.09
C THR A 250 6.92 -6.54 19.01
N SER A 251 7.48 -7.25 18.02
CA SER A 251 8.17 -6.66 16.88
C SER A 251 7.29 -5.67 16.10
N ALA A 252 7.86 -4.55 15.66
CA ALA A 252 7.09 -3.53 14.94
C ALA A 252 6.55 -4.03 13.59
N PHE A 253 7.36 -4.77 12.83
CA PHE A 253 7.09 -5.06 11.42
C PHE A 253 7.23 -6.54 11.08
N PHE A 254 8.43 -7.11 11.24
CA PHE A 254 8.66 -8.52 10.95
C PHE A 254 7.97 -9.41 11.99
N PRO A 255 7.19 -10.43 11.58
CA PRO A 255 6.57 -11.36 12.52
C PRO A 255 7.62 -12.17 13.29
N LEU A 256 7.75 -11.90 14.60
CA LEU A 256 8.69 -12.57 15.50
C LEU A 256 7.96 -13.00 16.78
N PRO A 257 8.36 -14.10 17.44
CA PRO A 257 7.83 -14.43 18.76
C PRO A 257 7.99 -13.25 19.74
N PRO A 258 6.96 -12.95 20.56
CA PRO A 258 7.06 -11.83 21.49
C PRO A 258 8.12 -12.09 22.55
N SER A 259 8.88 -11.06 22.92
CA SER A 259 9.81 -11.11 24.04
C SER A 259 9.05 -11.03 25.36
N SER A 260 9.46 -11.86 26.32
CA SER A 260 8.93 -11.89 27.69
C SER A 260 9.16 -10.59 28.44
#